data_AF-A0A0V0H2H9-F1
#
_entry.id   AF-A0A0V0H2H9-F1
#
_cell.length_a   1.000
_cell.length_b   1.000
_cell.length_c   1.000
_cell.angle_alpha   90.00
_cell.angle_beta   90.00
_cell.angle_gamma   90.00
#
_symmetry.space_group_name_H-M   'P 1'
#
loop_
_entity.id
_entity.type
_entity.pdbx_description
1 polymer ?
#
loop_
_entity_poly.entity_id
_entity_poly.type
_entity_poly.pdbx_seq_one_letter_code
_entity_poly.pdbx_strand_id
1 'polypeptide(L)'
;MARTKHLAKRSRTKPSVAAGPSATPSTPTRKSPRSAPATSVPKPKQKKRYRPGSVALREIRHFQKTWNLVIPAAPFIRLVIFIIWTYSISKSLF
;
A
#
# COMPACT_ATOMS: atom_id res chain seq x y z
N MET A 1 -22.77 -29.77 2.82
CA MET A 1 -21.71 -29.57 3.82
C MET A 1 -21.27 -28.10 3.79
N ALA A 2 -21.41 -27.40 4.91
CA ALA A 2 -21.49 -25.93 4.96
C ALA A 2 -20.13 -25.22 5.02
N ARG A 3 -19.99 -24.15 4.23
CA ARG A 3 -18.83 -23.25 4.15
C ARG A 3 -18.85 -22.26 5.32
N THR A 4 -17.96 -22.41 6.28
CA THR A 4 -17.83 -21.50 7.42
C THR A 4 -17.08 -20.23 7.01
N LYS A 5 -17.80 -19.12 6.85
CA LYS A 5 -17.20 -17.78 6.74
C LYS A 5 -16.80 -17.33 8.14
N HIS A 6 -15.50 -17.29 8.44
CA HIS A 6 -15.01 -16.54 9.59
C HIS A 6 -15.18 -15.04 9.30
N LEU A 7 -16.12 -14.39 10.01
CA LEU A 7 -16.29 -12.95 9.98
C LEU A 7 -15.28 -12.30 10.95
N ALA A 8 -14.35 -11.51 10.44
CA ALA A 8 -13.36 -10.79 11.24
C ALA A 8 -14.04 -9.80 12.20
N LYS A 9 -13.66 -9.83 13.48
CA LYS A 9 -14.08 -8.86 14.51
C LYS A 9 -13.58 -7.46 14.14
N ARG A 10 -14.49 -6.64 13.60
CA ARG A 10 -14.30 -5.21 13.39
C ARG A 10 -14.23 -4.50 14.75
N SER A 11 -13.08 -3.90 15.09
CA SER A 11 -12.99 -2.94 16.18
C SER A 11 -13.74 -1.67 15.79
N ARG A 12 -15.01 -1.58 16.16
CA ARG A 12 -15.77 -0.33 16.03
C ARG A 12 -15.25 0.65 17.09
N THR A 13 -14.51 1.65 16.63
CA THR A 13 -14.53 2.98 17.23
C THR A 13 -16.00 3.40 17.35
N LYS A 14 -16.49 3.56 18.58
CA LYS A 14 -17.87 3.97 18.86
C LYS A 14 -17.97 5.50 18.75
N PRO A 15 -18.85 6.07 17.90
CA PRO A 15 -19.45 7.36 18.19
C PRO A 15 -20.65 7.10 19.10
N SER A 16 -20.58 7.71 20.29
CA SER A 16 -21.65 7.74 21.28
C SER A 16 -22.78 8.67 20.81
N VAL A 17 -23.98 8.14 20.58
CA VAL A 17 -25.23 8.92 20.62
C VAL A 17 -26.26 8.08 21.39
N ALA A 18 -26.94 8.77 22.31
CA ALA A 18 -27.69 8.32 23.47
C ALA A 18 -28.87 7.35 23.26
N ALA A 19 -29.12 6.50 24.27
CA ALA A 19 -30.40 6.35 25.03
C ALA A 19 -30.55 4.95 25.67
N GLY A 20 -30.84 4.88 26.98
CA GLY A 20 -31.40 3.69 27.67
C GLY A 20 -30.64 3.18 28.92
N PRO A 21 -31.28 2.97 30.10
CA PRO A 21 -30.61 3.00 31.42
C PRO A 21 -30.28 1.63 32.05
N SER A 22 -29.59 1.70 33.20
CA SER A 22 -29.46 0.69 34.27
C SER A 22 -28.37 -0.38 34.15
N ALA A 23 -27.30 -0.20 34.95
CA ALA A 23 -26.91 -1.11 36.05
C ALA A 23 -25.45 -0.87 36.44
N THR A 24 -25.23 -0.29 37.62
CA THR A 24 -23.91 -0.23 38.29
C THR A 24 -23.58 -1.58 38.94
N PRO A 25 -22.32 -2.02 38.88
CA PRO A 25 -21.59 -2.23 40.13
C PRO A 25 -20.22 -1.53 40.13
N SER A 26 -19.92 -0.92 41.27
CA SER A 26 -18.67 -0.24 41.63
C SER A 26 -17.51 -1.21 41.87
N THR A 27 -16.38 -1.00 41.19
CA THR A 27 -15.09 -1.64 41.51
C THR A 27 -13.99 -0.58 41.55
N PRO A 28 -13.18 -0.48 42.61
CA PRO A 28 -12.17 0.55 42.75
C PRO A 28 -10.91 0.14 41.96
N THR A 29 -10.67 0.78 40.81
CA THR A 29 -9.41 0.62 40.08
C THR A 29 -8.54 1.87 40.27
N ARG A 30 -7.63 1.73 41.24
CA ARG A 30 -6.39 2.47 41.50
C ARG A 30 -5.97 3.40 40.34
N LYS A 31 -6.07 4.72 40.54
CA LYS A 31 -5.50 5.74 39.66
C LYS A 31 -3.96 5.60 39.66
N SER A 32 -3.41 5.16 38.54
CA SER A 32 -1.97 5.26 38.27
C SER A 32 -1.62 6.73 37.96
N PRO A 33 -0.58 7.33 38.56
CA PRO A 33 -0.17 8.68 38.21
C PRO A 33 0.35 8.69 36.77
N ARG A 34 -0.18 9.64 35.98
CA ARG A 34 0.15 9.84 34.58
C ARG A 34 1.61 10.27 34.44
N SER A 35 2.46 9.41 33.88
CA SER A 35 3.86 9.72 33.60
C SER A 35 3.96 10.89 32.62
N ALA A 36 4.83 11.86 32.93
CA ALA A 36 5.12 13.02 32.11
C ALA A 36 5.62 12.65 30.70
N PRO A 37 5.39 13.49 29.67
CA PRO A 37 5.91 13.23 28.33
C PRO A 37 7.43 13.30 28.34
N ALA A 38 8.09 12.15 28.18
CA ALA A 38 9.54 12.10 28.01
C ALA A 38 9.93 12.80 26.70
N THR A 39 10.71 13.88 26.81
CA THR A 39 11.39 14.55 25.70
C THR A 39 12.40 13.58 25.08
N SER A 40 11.93 12.72 24.17
CA SER A 40 12.77 11.76 23.49
C SER A 40 13.43 12.42 22.27
N VAL A 41 14.75 12.56 22.33
CA VAL A 41 15.63 12.85 21.21
C VAL A 41 15.21 11.94 20.04
N PRO A 42 14.92 12.47 18.83
CA PRO A 42 14.46 11.65 17.72
C PRO A 42 15.62 10.75 17.26
N LYS A 43 15.65 9.52 17.77
CA LYS A 43 16.49 8.45 17.20
C LYS A 43 16.16 8.36 15.70
N PRO A 44 17.17 8.22 14.82
CA PRO A 44 16.90 8.06 13.40
C PRO A 44 15.95 6.88 13.22
N LYS A 45 14.71 7.18 12.81
CA LYS A 45 13.67 6.18 12.62
C LYS A 45 14.19 5.20 11.58
N GLN A 46 14.34 3.94 11.95
CA GLN A 46 14.72 2.90 11.01
C GLN A 46 13.76 2.94 9.82
N LYS A 47 14.31 2.97 8.60
CA LYS A 47 13.51 2.98 7.37
C LYS A 47 12.70 1.69 7.34
N LYS A 48 11.37 1.79 7.49
CA LYS A 48 10.48 0.63 7.42
C LYS A 48 10.55 0.04 6.02
N ARG A 49 10.95 -1.23 5.93
CA ARG A 49 10.91 -1.99 4.68
C ARG A 49 9.49 -2.46 4.39
N TYR A 50 9.07 -2.34 3.13
CA TYR A 50 7.79 -2.90 2.69
C TYR A 50 7.86 -4.43 2.62
N ARG A 51 6.72 -5.08 2.88
CA ARG A 51 6.61 -6.53 2.68
C ARG A 51 6.73 -6.87 1.19
N PRO A 52 7.30 -8.04 0.84
CA PRO A 52 7.31 -8.50 -0.54
C PRO A 52 5.89 -8.46 -1.12
N GLY A 53 5.77 -8.11 -2.40
CA GLY A 53 4.50 -7.92 -3.09
C GLY A 53 3.79 -6.58 -2.83
N SER A 54 4.07 -5.87 -1.73
CA SER A 54 3.39 -4.59 -1.44
C SER A 54 3.73 -3.49 -2.45
N VAL A 55 4.99 -3.44 -2.90
CA VAL A 55 5.46 -2.48 -3.91
C VAL A 55 4.92 -2.85 -5.29
N ALA A 56 4.99 -4.13 -5.67
CA ALA A 56 4.45 -4.63 -6.93
C ALA A 56 2.95 -4.32 -7.10
N LEU A 57 2.13 -4.57 -6.07
CA LEU A 57 0.70 -4.24 -6.12
C LEU A 57 0.43 -2.74 -6.22
N ARG A 58 1.36 -1.88 -5.75
CA ARG A 58 1.25 -0.43 -5.91
C ARG A 58 1.58 -0.01 -7.33
N GLU A 59 2.63 -0.58 -7.92
CA GLU A 59 3.05 -0.34 -9.30
C GLU A 59 1.98 -0.81 -10.31
N ILE A 60 1.43 -2.02 -10.14
CA ILE A 60 0.33 -2.53 -10.97
C ILE A 60 -0.86 -1.55 -10.97
N ARG A 61 -1.29 -1.11 -9.78
CA ARG A 61 -2.38 -0.14 -9.65
C ARG A 61 -2.05 1.21 -10.29
N HIS A 62 -0.79 1.64 -10.26
CA HIS A 62 -0.36 2.88 -10.90
C HIS A 62 -0.42 2.78 -12.42
N PHE A 63 0.21 1.75 -13.02
CA PHE A 63 0.25 1.55 -14.47
C PHE A 63 -1.09 1.17 -15.08
N GLN A 64 -2.02 0.61 -14.31
CA GLN A 64 -3.39 0.38 -14.78
C GLN A 64 -4.26 1.65 -14.72
N LYS A 65 -3.91 2.59 -13.84
CA LYS A 65 -4.63 3.87 -13.71
C LYS A 65 -4.16 4.91 -14.75
N THR A 66 -2.88 4.90 -15.09
CA THR A 66 -2.26 5.85 -16.03
C THR A 66 -1.69 5.14 -17.23
N TRP A 67 -1.69 5.75 -18.41
CA TRP A 67 -1.24 5.10 -19.65
C TRP A 67 0.08 5.67 -20.15
N ASN A 68 1.00 5.96 -19.23
CA ASN A 68 2.32 6.48 -19.58
C ASN A 68 3.17 5.39 -20.23
N LEU A 69 4.04 5.79 -21.16
CA LEU A 69 5.01 4.88 -21.77
C LEU A 69 5.92 4.28 -20.69
N VAL A 70 5.93 2.95 -20.60
CA VAL A 70 6.82 2.21 -19.67
C VAL A 70 8.25 2.16 -20.22
N ILE A 71 8.39 2.14 -21.54
CA ILE A 71 9.68 2.17 -22.25
C ILE A 71 9.91 3.61 -22.75
N PRO A 72 11.07 4.23 -22.48
CA PRO A 72 11.37 5.55 -22.99
C PRO A 72 11.32 5.60 -24.52
N ALA A 73 10.71 6.64 -25.08
CA ALA A 73 10.47 6.72 -26.53
C ALA A 73 11.76 6.79 -27.35
N ALA A 74 12.76 7.59 -26.92
CA ALA A 74 14.00 7.79 -27.68
C ALA A 74 14.78 6.49 -27.99
N PRO A 75 15.12 5.61 -27.03
CA PRO A 75 15.79 4.35 -27.33
C PRO A 75 14.90 3.40 -28.16
N PHE A 76 13.58 3.40 -27.93
CA PHE A 76 12.66 2.57 -28.69
C PHE A 76 12.61 2.98 -30.18
N ILE A 77 12.55 4.27 -30.46
CA ILE A 77 12.55 4.80 -31.84
C ILE A 77 13.86 4.44 -32.55
N ARG A 78 15.01 4.58 -31.89
CA ARG A 78 16.31 4.20 -32.46
C ARG A 78 16.35 2.71 -32.83
N LEU A 79 15.82 1.85 -31.96
CA LEU A 79 15.73 0.41 -32.21
C LEU A 79 14.84 0.10 -33.43
N VAL A 80 13.68 0.74 -33.53
CA VAL A 80 12.75 0.55 -34.66
C VAL A 80 13.42 0.95 -35.98
N ILE A 81 14.09 2.10 -36.03
CA ILE A 81 14.82 2.56 -37.22
C ILE A 81 15.92 1.55 -37.59
N PHE A 82 16.67 1.07 -36.62
CA PHE A 82 17.71 0.06 -36.84
C PHE A 82 17.13 -1.21 -37.48
N ILE A 83 16.04 -1.73 -36.94
CA ILE A 83 15.37 -2.93 -37.47
C ILE A 83 14.85 -2.68 -38.89
N ILE A 84 14.23 -1.53 -39.17
CA ILE A 84 13.74 -1.20 -40.52
C ILE A 84 14.90 -1.19 -41.53
N TRP A 85 16.02 -0.57 -41.15
CA TRP A 85 17.20 -0.49 -42.01
C TRP A 85 17.78 -1.88 -42.32
N THR A 86 17.85 -2.78 -41.32
CA THR A 86 18.35 -4.15 -41.56
C THR A 86 17.43 -4.95 -42.48
N TYR A 87 16.11 -4.85 -42.31
CA TYR A 87 15.16 -5.51 -43.21
C TYR A 87 15.23 -4.96 -44.64
N SER A 88 15.41 -3.64 -44.80
CA SER A 88 15.54 -3.01 -46.13
C SER A 88 16.80 -3.48 -46.86
N ILE A 89 17.93 -3.56 -46.17
CA ILE A 89 19.19 -4.07 -46.73
C ILE A 89 19.04 -5.53 -47.12
N SER A 90 18.50 -6.36 -46.21
CA SER A 90 18.32 -7.79 -46.47
C SER A 90 17.41 -8.07 -47.67
N LYS A 91 16.39 -7.23 -47.92
CA LYS A 91 15.51 -7.34 -49.10
C LYS A 91 16.12 -6.80 -50.40
N SER A 92 17.11 -5.91 -50.31
CA SER A 92 17.82 -5.37 -51.47
C SER A 92 18.94 -6.29 -51.97
N LEU A 93 19.37 -7.23 -51.13
CA LEU A 93 20.45 -8.19 -51.40
C LEU A 93 19.94 -9.54 -51.93
N PHE A 94 18.63 -9.69 -52.10
CA PHE A 94 17.95 -10.83 -52.73
C PHE A 94 17.07 -10.33 -53.87
#